data_AF-A0A2E7TLZ1-F1
#
_entry.id   AF-A0A2E7TLZ1-F1
#
_cell.length_a   1.000
_cell.length_b   1.000
_cell.length_c   1.000
_cell.angle_alpha   90.00
_cell.angle_beta   90.00
_cell.angle_gamma   90.00
#
_symmetry.space_group_name_H-M   'P 1'
#
loop_
_entity.id
_entity.type
_entity.pdbx_description
1 polymer ?
#
loop_
_entity_poly.entity_id
_entity_poly.type
_entity_poly.pdbx_seq_one_letter_code
_entity_poly.pdbx_strand_id
1 'polypeptide(L)'
;MSKRSAQPWQKFTPEDDGGFTLETFQDTTPVLEKNKSDYNNYGDKKTPGKQGEGVRVASIPITVWEKWMKETNGMIQKDSNLLKKYLNDPDNKYFRTTPTRI
;
A
#
# COMPACT_ATOMS: atom_id res chain seq x y z
N MET A 1 13.61 -19.68 11.38
CA MET A 1 13.38 -18.37 10.72
C MET A 1 12.17 -17.71 11.37
N SER A 2 12.37 -16.66 12.16
CA SER A 2 11.28 -15.91 12.79
C SER A 2 10.40 -15.29 11.71
N LYS A 3 9.10 -15.62 11.68
CA LYS A 3 8.15 -15.06 10.73
C LYS A 3 8.09 -13.56 10.99
N ARG A 4 8.72 -12.74 10.15
CA ARG A 4 8.51 -11.29 10.16
C ARG A 4 7.03 -11.08 9.89
N SER A 5 6.31 -10.54 10.86
CA SER A 5 4.87 -10.34 10.77
C SER A 5 4.57 -9.30 9.70
N ALA A 6 3.52 -9.52 8.90
CA ALA A 6 2.98 -8.48 8.00
C ALA A 6 2.47 -7.24 8.76
N GLN A 7 2.28 -7.37 10.07
CA GLN A 7 1.92 -6.26 10.96
C GLN A 7 3.11 -5.33 11.16
N PRO A 8 2.91 -4.01 11.12
CA PRO A 8 3.97 -3.05 11.42
C PRO A 8 4.42 -3.21 12.88
N TRP A 9 5.70 -3.00 13.14
CA TRP A 9 6.26 -2.89 14.48
C TRP A 9 7.08 -1.62 14.60
N GLN A 10 7.29 -1.18 15.84
CA GLN A 10 8.01 0.06 16.12
C GLN A 10 9.26 -0.24 16.94
N LYS A 11 10.33 0.46 16.62
CA LYS A 11 11.56 0.49 17.40
C LYS A 11 11.64 1.85 18.09
N PHE A 12 11.79 1.81 19.39
CA PHE A 12 12.03 2.98 20.22
C PHE A 12 13.53 3.13 20.45
N THR A 13 14.08 4.30 20.18
CA THR A 13 15.47 4.64 20.45
C THR A 13 15.50 5.91 21.32
N PRO A 14 15.88 5.82 22.60
CA PRO A 14 16.03 6.99 23.46
C PRO A 14 17.27 7.81 23.05
N GLU A 15 17.21 9.12 23.24
CA GLU A 15 18.29 10.07 22.97
C GLU A 15 18.77 10.70 24.28
N ASP A 16 20.04 11.11 24.34
CA ASP A 16 20.69 11.58 25.57
C ASP A 16 20.13 12.91 26.09
N ASP A 17 19.45 13.68 25.23
CA ASP A 17 18.83 14.97 25.55
C ASP A 17 17.40 14.85 26.13
N GLY A 18 16.93 13.62 26.36
CA GLY A 18 15.56 13.34 26.79
C GLY A 18 14.56 13.22 25.64
N GLY A 19 15.02 13.32 24.39
CA GLY A 19 14.27 12.97 23.19
C GLY A 19 14.15 11.47 22.97
N PHE A 20 13.35 11.10 21.97
CA PHE A 20 13.29 9.73 21.47
C PHE A 20 12.92 9.70 19.99
N THR A 21 13.51 8.74 19.28
CA THR A 21 13.18 8.44 17.90
C THR A 21 12.31 7.19 17.81
N LEU A 22 11.21 7.27 17.06
CA LEU A 22 10.31 6.17 16.78
C LEU A 22 10.41 5.76 15.31
N GLU A 23 10.93 4.56 15.05
CA GLU A 23 11.07 4.00 13.72
C GLU A 23 10.00 2.92 13.48
N THR A 24 9.14 3.09 12.47
CA THR A 24 8.14 2.09 12.09
C THR A 24 8.67 1.21 10.96
N PHE A 25 8.61 -0.11 11.16
CA PHE A 25 9.03 -1.11 10.18
C PHE A 25 7.86 -2.03 9.84
N GLN A 26 7.84 -2.52 8.60
CA GLN A 26 6.87 -3.51 8.15
C GLN A 26 7.52 -4.42 7.10
N ASP A 27 7.29 -5.73 7.20
CA ASP A 27 7.57 -6.65 6.10
C ASP A 27 6.45 -6.56 5.06
N THR A 28 6.77 -6.01 3.90
CA THR A 28 5.81 -5.80 2.80
C THR A 28 5.65 -7.03 1.91
N THR A 29 6.53 -8.03 2.03
CA THR A 29 6.54 -9.23 1.18
C THR A 29 5.18 -9.94 1.13
N PRO A 30 4.49 -10.20 2.26
CA PRO A 30 3.20 -10.89 2.23
C PRO A 30 2.10 -10.11 1.51
N VAL A 31 2.11 -8.78 1.60
CA VAL A 31 1.14 -7.91 0.92
C VAL A 31 1.40 -7.92 -0.59
N LEU A 32 2.67 -7.79 -0.99
CA LEU A 32 3.05 -7.75 -2.40
C LEU A 32 2.79 -9.09 -3.10
N GLU A 33 3.12 -10.22 -2.47
CA GLU A 33 2.84 -11.55 -3.04
C GLU A 33 1.34 -11.81 -3.15
N LYS A 34 0.55 -11.37 -2.15
CA LYS A 34 -0.91 -11.44 -2.25
C LYS A 34 -1.44 -10.58 -3.40
N ASN A 35 -0.97 -9.34 -3.53
CA ASN A 35 -1.39 -8.45 -4.62
C ASN A 35 -1.08 -9.04 -5.99
N LYS A 36 0.12 -9.59 -6.15
CA LYS A 36 0.56 -10.29 -7.37
C LYS A 36 -0.35 -11.47 -7.69
N SER A 37 -0.68 -12.28 -6.69
CA SER A 37 -1.63 -13.40 -6.85
C SER A 37 -3.02 -12.90 -7.28
N ASP A 38 -3.57 -11.91 -6.58
CA ASP A 38 -4.88 -11.33 -6.89
C ASP A 38 -4.92 -10.70 -8.30
N TYR A 39 -3.83 -10.04 -8.70
CA TYR A 39 -3.65 -9.45 -10.03
C TYR A 39 -3.64 -10.52 -11.13
N ASN A 40 -2.87 -11.59 -10.94
CA ASN A 40 -2.76 -12.67 -11.93
C ASN A 40 -4.05 -13.49 -12.03
N ASN A 41 -4.73 -13.69 -10.90
CA ASN A 41 -5.99 -14.43 -10.82
C ASN A 41 -7.22 -13.55 -11.13
N TYR A 42 -7.02 -12.29 -11.52
CA TYR A 42 -8.12 -11.36 -11.77
C TYR A 42 -9.03 -11.83 -12.91
N GLY A 43 -8.53 -12.62 -13.87
CA GLY A 43 -9.34 -13.19 -14.96
C GLY A 43 -9.82 -12.14 -15.97
N ASP A 44 -10.98 -12.38 -16.59
CA ASP A 44 -11.54 -11.45 -17.59
C ASP A 44 -12.03 -10.16 -16.92
N LYS A 45 -11.57 -9.03 -17.48
CA LYS A 45 -11.98 -7.70 -17.06
C LYS A 45 -13.48 -7.47 -17.26
N LYS A 46 -14.12 -8.14 -18.22
CA LYS A 46 -15.54 -7.95 -18.54
C LYS A 46 -16.49 -8.78 -17.67
N THR A 47 -15.97 -9.59 -16.74
CA THR A 47 -16.83 -10.35 -15.83
C THR A 47 -17.66 -9.38 -14.96
N PRO A 48 -19.00 -9.56 -14.88
CA PRO A 48 -19.85 -8.74 -14.01
C PRO A 48 -19.32 -8.71 -12.57
N GLY A 49 -19.27 -7.52 -11.97
CA GLY A 49 -18.72 -7.32 -10.62
C GLY A 49 -17.20 -7.12 -10.56
N LYS A 50 -16.48 -7.18 -11.70
CA LYS A 50 -15.05 -6.81 -11.77
C LYS A 50 -14.82 -5.40 -12.31
N GLN A 51 -15.84 -4.78 -12.90
CA GLN A 51 -15.82 -3.37 -13.31
C GLN A 51 -16.91 -2.63 -12.54
N GLY A 52 -16.53 -1.58 -11.82
CA GLY A 52 -17.46 -0.74 -11.07
C GLY A 52 -17.12 -0.57 -9.60
N GLU A 53 -18.10 -0.09 -8.85
CA GLU A 53 -17.99 0.18 -7.42
C GLU A 53 -17.87 -1.10 -6.59
N GLY A 54 -17.14 -1.03 -5.47
CA GLY A 54 -16.93 -2.17 -4.56
C GLY A 54 -15.76 -3.08 -4.91
N VAL A 55 -15.09 -2.87 -6.06
CA VAL A 55 -13.89 -3.64 -6.43
C VAL A 55 -12.65 -3.09 -5.72
N ARG A 56 -11.91 -3.96 -5.03
CA ARG A 56 -10.59 -3.60 -4.50
C ARG A 56 -9.60 -3.44 -5.65
N VAL A 57 -9.12 -2.21 -5.88
CA VAL A 57 -8.17 -1.86 -6.95
C VAL A 57 -6.70 -2.01 -6.56
N ALA A 58 -6.40 -1.84 -5.27
CA ALA A 58 -5.06 -1.91 -4.72
C ALA A 58 -5.10 -2.30 -3.24
N SER A 59 -3.99 -2.84 -2.74
CA SER A 59 -3.72 -2.99 -1.31
C SER A 59 -2.32 -2.47 -1.04
N ILE A 60 -2.23 -1.41 -0.23
CA ILE A 60 -0.99 -0.67 0.01
C ILE A 60 -0.50 -1.01 1.43
N PRO A 61 0.78 -1.37 1.62
CA PRO A 61 1.35 -1.51 2.95
C PRO A 61 1.23 -0.21 3.75
N ILE A 62 0.93 -0.30 5.05
CA ILE A 62 0.62 0.88 5.87
C ILE A 62 1.80 1.86 5.95
N THR A 63 3.04 1.36 5.97
CA THR A 63 4.24 2.21 5.99
C THR A 63 4.40 3.03 4.71
N VAL A 64 4.01 2.49 3.56
CA VAL A 64 4.00 3.20 2.28
C VAL A 64 2.87 4.24 2.26
N TRP A 65 1.70 3.87 2.77
CA TRP A 65 0.57 4.78 2.88
C TRP A 65 0.89 5.98 3.77
N GLU A 66 1.49 5.76 4.94
CA GLU A 66 1.95 6.82 5.84
C GLU A 66 2.97 7.75 5.17
N LYS A 67 3.88 7.20 4.36
CA LYS A 67 4.83 8.00 3.57
C LYS A 67 4.10 8.91 2.58
N TRP A 68 3.14 8.38 1.81
CA TRP A 68 2.36 9.20 0.87
C TRP A 68 1.50 10.25 1.57
N MET A 69 0.94 9.92 2.74
CA MET A 69 0.21 10.90 3.55
C MET A 69 1.11 12.05 3.99
N LYS A 70 2.35 11.76 4.43
CA LYS A 70 3.33 12.80 4.80
C LYS A 70 3.74 13.65 3.59
N GLU A 71 4.09 13.02 2.47
CA GLU A 71 4.51 13.70 1.23
C GLU A 71 3.44 14.62 0.65
N THR A 72 2.16 14.24 0.80
CA THR A 72 1.03 14.98 0.25
C THR A 72 0.28 15.82 1.29
N ASN A 73 0.78 15.91 2.52
CA ASN A 73 0.10 16.54 3.65
C ASN A 73 -1.38 16.07 3.80
N GLY A 74 -1.61 14.77 3.59
CA GLY A 74 -2.91 14.12 3.68
C GLY A 74 -3.83 14.32 2.47
N MET A 75 -3.42 15.06 1.43
CA MET A 75 -4.25 15.25 0.22
C MET A 75 -4.56 13.93 -0.50
N ILE A 76 -3.66 12.93 -0.42
CA ILE A 76 -3.86 11.61 -1.04
C ILE A 76 -5.14 10.90 -0.58
N GLN A 77 -5.68 11.24 0.60
CA GLN A 77 -6.92 10.67 1.13
C GLN A 77 -8.18 11.34 0.55
N LYS A 78 -8.06 12.60 0.15
CA LYS A 78 -9.20 13.46 -0.22
C LYS A 78 -9.32 13.60 -1.73
N ASP A 79 -8.20 13.60 -2.43
CA ASP A 79 -8.14 13.74 -3.88
C ASP A 79 -7.98 12.37 -4.55
N SER A 80 -9.07 11.89 -5.14
CA SER A 80 -9.09 10.63 -5.87
C SER A 80 -8.22 10.66 -7.14
N ASN A 81 -8.03 11.82 -7.78
CA ASN A 81 -7.16 11.95 -8.95
C ASN A 81 -5.69 11.83 -8.56
N LEU A 82 -5.32 12.39 -7.41
CA LEU A 82 -3.97 12.24 -6.87
C LEU A 82 -3.67 10.79 -6.53
N LEU A 83 -4.61 10.10 -5.87
CA LEU A 83 -4.46 8.67 -5.56
C LEU A 83 -4.31 7.82 -6.84
N LYS A 84 -5.12 8.08 -7.86
CA LYS A 84 -5.00 7.43 -9.17
C LYS A 84 -3.64 7.67 -9.81
N LYS A 85 -3.09 8.89 -9.71
CA LYS A 85 -1.74 9.20 -10.22
C LYS A 85 -0.68 8.32 -9.55
N TYR A 86 -0.69 8.23 -8.21
CA TYR A 86 0.25 7.39 -7.47
C TYR A 86 0.09 5.90 -7.81
N LEU A 87 -1.15 5.40 -7.90
CA LEU A 87 -1.42 4.00 -8.22
C LEU A 87 -1.11 3.61 -9.68
N ASN A 88 -1.13 4.57 -10.60
CA ASN A 88 -0.79 4.34 -12.01
C ASN A 88 0.71 4.58 -12.31
N ASP A 89 1.50 5.01 -11.31
CA ASP A 89 2.95 5.12 -11.42
C ASP A 89 3.59 3.73 -11.60
N PRO A 90 4.51 3.53 -12.57
CA PRO A 90 5.17 2.24 -12.80
C PRO A 90 5.90 1.69 -11.57
N ASP A 91 6.43 2.54 -10.69
CA ASP A 91 7.14 2.11 -9.47
C ASP A 91 6.18 1.50 -8.44
N ASN A 92 4.91 1.92 -8.48
CA ASN A 92 3.86 1.51 -7.55
C ASN A 92 2.97 0.37 -8.09
N LYS A 93 3.30 -0.18 -9.27
CA LYS A 93 2.48 -1.20 -9.94
C LYS A 93 2.19 -2.44 -9.08
N TYR A 94 3.10 -2.79 -8.17
CA TYR A 94 2.98 -3.96 -7.29
C TYR A 94 1.96 -3.79 -6.16
N PHE A 95 1.48 -2.57 -5.91
CA PHE A 95 0.39 -2.34 -4.95
C PHE A 95 -0.99 -2.65 -5.54
N ARG A 96 -1.07 -2.79 -6.87
CA ARG A 96 -2.33 -3.02 -7.56
C ARG A 96 -2.75 -4.49 -7.45
N THR A 97 -4.03 -4.70 -7.21
CA THR A 97 -4.67 -6.02 -7.24
C THR A 97 -5.43 -6.27 -8.53
N THR A 98 -5.55 -5.26 -9.41
CA THR A 98 -6.29 -5.36 -10.66
C THR A 98 -5.54 -4.75 -11.86
N PRO A 99 -5.70 -5.33 -13.06
CA PRO A 99 -5.14 -4.82 -14.31
C PRO A 99 -5.96 -3.66 -14.94
N THR A 100 -7.00 -3.19 -14.28
CA THR A 100 -7.92 -2.16 -14.80
C THR A 100 -7.43 -0.77 -14.41
N ARG A 101 -6.90 0.02 -15.37
CA ARG A 101 -6.51 1.41 -15.10
C ARG A 101 -7.70 2.22 -14.56
N ILE A 102 -7.40 3.05 -13.56
CA ILE A 102 -8.36 3.93 -12.85
C ILE A 102 -8.05 5.39 -13.12
#